data_AF-A0A7V6UN77-F1
#
_entry.id   AF-A0A7V6UN77-F1
#
_cell.length_a   1.000
_cell.length_b   1.000
_cell.length_c   1.000
_cell.angle_alpha   90.00
_cell.angle_beta   90.00
_cell.angle_gamma   90.00
#
_symmetry.space_group_name_H-M   'P 1'
#
loop_
_entity.id
_entity.type
_entity.pdbx_description
1 polymer ?
#
loop_
_entity_poly.entity_id
_entity_poly.type
_entity_poly.pdbx_seq_one_letter_code
_entity_poly.pdbx_strand_id
1 'polypeptide(L)'
;MNPDDDNVYIGSSSFQITGEADKNKSIKQHINISGDVTTPFTLSGWSKQVGANANGGSYSMQVVVNYADGTKGTNFGNDFDKTAQEWQHVAAFVKPTKAFNSIDVYYHYHNQTGTTWFDAARLEIGTSITSNTYDTGGNYVTSIKDQLGNTVLFGYDEVGNRTSIKDPKGKTTSFTYDGRNLLTKVTDAKQGVTSYGYDGNGNRTTVTDAKGNVTKYDYNEFNLASKITNPLTQVIQFEYDRNGNQTKLVYPKGDAISSTFDGLNRLNGTYVNGVKKWGYGYDANGNLTSVADASGNARTFVY
;
A
#
# COMPACT_ATOMS: atom_id res chain seq x y z
N MET A 1 -38.83 3.38 27.68
CA MET A 1 -37.54 2.73 27.40
C MET A 1 -36.50 3.83 27.35
N ASN A 2 -35.42 3.67 28.12
CA ASN A 2 -34.43 4.69 28.43
C ASN A 2 -33.57 5.03 27.20
N PRO A 3 -33.13 6.28 27.01
CA PRO A 3 -32.23 6.69 25.92
C PRO A 3 -30.75 6.29 26.12
N ASP A 4 -30.43 5.51 27.16
CA ASP A 4 -29.05 5.17 27.56
C ASP A 4 -28.59 3.75 27.18
N ASP A 5 -29.37 2.98 26.41
CA ASP A 5 -28.89 1.70 25.87
C ASP A 5 -27.95 1.95 24.68
N ASP A 6 -26.71 2.32 25.00
CA ASP A 6 -25.54 2.23 24.14
C ASP A 6 -25.35 0.77 23.71
N ASN A 7 -26.10 0.32 22.72
CA ASN A 7 -25.86 -0.95 22.03
C ASN A 7 -24.51 -0.84 21.31
N VAL A 8 -23.44 -1.23 22.01
CA VAL A 8 -22.08 -1.32 21.47
C VAL A 8 -22.01 -2.53 20.54
N TYR A 9 -21.87 -2.25 19.24
CA TYR A 9 -21.64 -3.24 18.21
C TYR A 9 -20.13 -3.34 17.90
N ILE A 10 -19.57 -4.54 18.05
CA ILE A 10 -18.16 -4.86 17.74
C ILE A 10 -18.16 -5.91 16.62
N GLY A 11 -18.77 -5.63 15.48
CA GLY A 11 -18.97 -6.62 14.42
C GLY A 11 -18.57 -6.17 13.03
N SER A 12 -18.37 -7.15 12.16
CA SER A 12 -18.01 -7.03 10.74
C SER A 12 -19.21 -7.25 9.80
N SER A 13 -20.44 -7.15 10.31
CA SER A 13 -21.66 -7.51 9.60
C SER A 13 -22.66 -6.36 9.55
N SER A 14 -23.57 -6.43 8.60
CA SER A 14 -24.65 -5.45 8.48
C SER A 14 -25.74 -5.67 9.53
N PHE A 15 -26.44 -4.59 9.91
CA PHE A 15 -27.53 -4.60 10.88
C PHE A 15 -28.67 -3.68 10.44
N GLN A 16 -29.86 -3.92 10.99
CA GLN A 16 -31.09 -3.25 10.58
C GLN A 16 -31.61 -2.34 11.68
N ILE A 17 -32.15 -1.18 11.30
CA ILE A 17 -32.94 -0.31 12.17
C ILE A 17 -34.29 -0.06 11.49
N THR A 18 -35.39 -0.43 12.15
CA THR A 18 -36.74 -0.03 11.73
C THR A 18 -37.17 1.16 12.56
N GLY A 19 -37.41 2.29 11.91
CA GLY A 19 -37.76 3.54 12.54
C GLY A 19 -39.26 3.80 12.61
N GLU A 20 -39.60 4.72 13.51
CA GLU A 20 -40.96 5.18 13.77
C GLU A 20 -40.96 6.71 13.85
N ALA A 21 -42.10 7.33 13.52
CA ALA A 21 -42.28 8.76 13.73
C ALA A 21 -42.12 9.10 15.22
N ASP A 22 -41.49 10.25 15.48
CA ASP A 22 -41.21 10.83 16.80
C ASP A 22 -40.38 9.94 17.74
N LYS A 23 -39.67 8.93 17.20
CA LYS A 23 -38.74 8.08 17.95
C LYS A 23 -37.33 8.22 17.41
N ASN A 24 -36.37 8.29 18.33
CA ASN A 24 -34.95 8.30 17.99
C ASN A 24 -34.36 6.92 18.24
N LYS A 25 -33.74 6.33 17.20
CA LYS A 25 -33.02 5.07 17.30
C LYS A 25 -31.58 5.28 16.84
N SER A 26 -30.64 4.72 17.60
CA SER A 26 -29.23 4.70 17.23
C SER A 26 -28.55 3.41 17.63
N ILE A 27 -27.53 3.03 16.88
CA ILE A 27 -26.59 1.96 17.23
C ILE A 27 -25.19 2.58 17.26
N LYS A 28 -24.35 2.14 18.20
CA LYS A 28 -22.97 2.61 18.33
C LYS A 28 -22.01 1.50 17.97
N GLN A 29 -21.12 1.72 17.01
CA GLN A 29 -19.96 0.86 16.79
C GLN A 29 -18.74 1.46 17.49
N HIS A 30 -18.09 0.66 18.32
CA HIS A 30 -16.85 1.08 18.99
C HIS A 30 -15.64 0.52 18.24
N ILE A 31 -14.68 1.37 17.90
CA ILE A 31 -13.46 1.00 17.19
C ILE A 31 -12.26 1.26 18.10
N ASN A 32 -11.56 0.18 18.47
CA ASN A 32 -10.34 0.23 19.26
C ASN A 32 -9.16 0.64 18.39
N ILE A 33 -8.82 1.93 18.42
CA ILE A 33 -7.67 2.48 17.71
C ILE A 33 -7.16 3.73 18.44
N SER A 34 -5.85 3.84 18.56
CA SER A 34 -5.19 5.01 19.13
C SER A 34 -4.36 5.74 18.07
N GLY A 35 -4.14 7.03 18.32
CA GLY A 35 -3.36 7.88 17.46
C GLY A 35 -3.31 9.30 18.00
N ASP A 36 -2.82 10.24 17.18
CA ASP A 36 -2.72 11.64 17.56
C ASP A 36 -3.04 12.59 16.38
N VAL A 37 -2.65 13.86 16.52
CA VAL A 37 -2.85 14.91 15.50
C VAL A 37 -2.21 14.59 14.15
N THR A 38 -1.27 13.65 14.11
CA THR A 38 -0.58 13.16 12.91
C THR A 38 -1.24 11.93 12.30
N THR A 39 -2.31 11.43 12.92
CA THR A 39 -3.05 10.23 12.51
C THR A 39 -4.46 10.59 12.02
N PRO A 40 -4.61 11.32 10.89
CA PRO A 40 -5.93 11.50 10.29
C PRO A 40 -6.47 10.17 9.79
N PHE A 41 -7.78 10.05 9.64
CA PHE A 41 -8.41 8.84 9.14
C PHE A 41 -9.67 9.15 8.33
N THR A 42 -10.06 8.20 7.48
CA THR A 42 -11.33 8.21 6.76
C THR A 42 -12.20 7.09 7.30
N LEU A 43 -13.43 7.44 7.66
CA LEU A 43 -14.47 6.48 8.02
C LEU A 43 -15.44 6.33 6.85
N SER A 44 -15.65 5.11 6.37
CA SER A 44 -16.60 4.78 5.32
C SER A 44 -17.76 3.95 5.85
N GLY A 45 -18.99 4.29 5.46
CA GLY A 45 -20.21 3.59 5.82
C GLY A 45 -21.10 3.35 4.61
N TRP A 46 -21.81 2.23 4.61
CA TRP A 46 -22.78 1.88 3.58
C TRP A 46 -24.14 1.70 4.21
N SER A 47 -25.18 2.11 3.50
CA SER A 47 -26.53 1.90 3.98
C SER A 47 -27.53 1.79 2.84
N LYS A 48 -28.64 1.11 3.09
CA LYS A 48 -29.81 1.02 2.20
C LYS A 48 -31.07 1.27 3.01
N GLN A 49 -32.06 1.95 2.44
CA GLN A 49 -33.35 2.19 3.09
C GLN A 49 -34.51 1.70 2.24
N VAL A 50 -35.63 1.39 2.91
CA VAL A 50 -36.95 1.20 2.30
C VAL A 50 -37.98 1.94 3.15
N GLY A 51 -38.71 2.86 2.53
CA GLY A 51 -39.79 3.60 3.18
C GLY A 51 -39.32 4.73 4.12
N ALA A 52 -38.10 5.22 3.97
CA ALA A 52 -37.66 6.45 4.63
C ALA A 52 -38.55 7.62 4.20
N ASN A 53 -39.07 8.35 5.18
CA ASN A 53 -39.78 9.59 4.96
C ASN A 53 -38.76 10.68 4.57
N ALA A 54 -38.86 11.15 3.32
CA ALA A 54 -38.03 12.24 2.81
C ALA A 54 -38.06 13.49 3.70
N ASN A 55 -39.20 13.75 4.34
CA ASN A 55 -39.41 14.89 5.26
C ASN A 55 -39.26 14.52 6.75
N GLY A 56 -38.91 13.27 7.06
CA GLY A 56 -38.63 12.82 8.42
C GLY A 56 -37.27 13.32 8.92
N GLY A 57 -36.91 12.95 10.15
CA GLY A 57 -35.63 13.28 10.78
C GLY A 57 -34.43 12.54 10.19
N SER A 58 -33.34 12.43 10.94
CA SER A 58 -32.04 12.03 10.38
C SER A 58 -31.96 10.55 10.01
N TYR A 59 -31.20 10.30 8.95
CA TYR A 59 -30.73 9.01 8.49
C TYR A 59 -29.25 9.22 8.16
N SER A 60 -28.37 8.93 9.11
CA SER A 60 -27.00 9.46 9.08
C SER A 60 -26.01 8.58 9.84
N MET A 61 -24.74 8.74 9.51
CA MET A 61 -23.62 8.23 10.31
C MET A 61 -22.87 9.42 10.94
N GLN A 62 -22.63 9.38 12.24
CA GLN A 62 -21.84 10.38 12.97
C GLN A 62 -20.60 9.75 13.60
N VAL A 63 -19.48 10.47 13.56
CA VAL A 63 -18.22 10.02 14.17
C VAL A 63 -17.88 10.86 15.39
N VAL A 64 -17.46 10.18 16.45
CA VAL A 64 -16.96 10.77 17.68
C VAL A 64 -15.55 10.25 17.94
N VAL A 65 -14.61 11.17 18.13
CA VAL A 65 -13.23 10.86 18.51
C VAL A 65 -13.12 10.93 20.03
N ASN A 66 -12.76 9.83 20.68
CA ASN A 66 -12.55 9.79 22.13
C ASN A 66 -11.08 10.12 22.44
N TYR A 67 -10.83 11.36 22.85
CA TYR A 67 -9.48 11.83 23.14
C TYR A 67 -8.93 11.22 24.43
N ALA A 68 -7.60 11.07 24.49
CA ALA A 68 -6.91 10.48 25.63
C ALA A 68 -7.01 11.32 26.91
N ASP A 69 -7.34 12.61 26.79
CA ASP A 69 -7.64 13.51 27.92
C ASP A 69 -9.08 13.38 28.45
N GLY A 70 -9.87 12.43 27.93
CA GLY A 70 -11.26 12.20 28.30
C GLY A 70 -12.26 13.10 27.58
N THR A 71 -11.81 14.08 26.80
CA THR A 71 -12.69 14.92 25.98
C THR A 71 -13.14 14.19 24.70
N LYS A 72 -14.24 14.65 24.09
CA LYS A 72 -14.76 14.09 22.84
C LYS A 72 -14.70 15.14 21.72
N GLY A 73 -14.21 14.74 20.56
CA GLY A 73 -14.37 15.50 19.31
C GLY A 73 -15.65 15.04 18.61
N THR A 74 -16.62 15.94 18.44
CA THR A 74 -17.97 15.58 17.96
C THR A 74 -18.32 16.19 16.60
N ASN A 75 -19.31 15.58 15.93
CA ASN A 75 -20.03 16.05 14.73
C ASN A 75 -19.35 15.92 13.35
N PHE A 76 -18.55 14.89 13.12
CA PHE A 76 -18.18 14.52 11.74
C PHE A 76 -19.27 13.59 11.18
N GLY A 77 -20.39 14.19 10.74
CA GLY A 77 -21.56 13.46 10.26
C GLY A 77 -21.71 13.47 8.74
N ASN A 78 -22.22 12.37 8.18
CA ASN A 78 -22.75 12.33 6.82
C ASN A 78 -24.18 11.81 6.83
N ASP A 79 -25.07 12.56 6.19
CA ASP A 79 -26.42 12.10 5.92
C ASP A 79 -26.41 11.14 4.73
N PHE A 80 -27.22 10.09 4.84
CA PHE A 80 -27.55 9.22 3.73
C PHE A 80 -28.76 9.79 2.98
N ASP A 81 -28.80 9.60 1.67
CA ASP A 81 -29.91 9.98 0.82
C ASP A 81 -31.15 9.13 1.15
N LYS A 82 -32.23 9.79 1.57
CA LYS A 82 -33.51 9.15 1.92
C LYS A 82 -34.30 8.66 0.70
N THR A 83 -33.89 9.04 -0.51
CA THR A 83 -34.57 8.71 -1.76
C THR A 83 -33.89 7.56 -2.51
N ALA A 84 -32.61 7.29 -2.22
CA ALA A 84 -31.85 6.21 -2.82
C ALA A 84 -32.51 4.84 -2.52
N GLN A 85 -32.81 4.09 -3.57
CA GLN A 85 -33.47 2.78 -3.50
C GLN A 85 -32.48 1.61 -3.36
N GLU A 86 -31.20 1.86 -3.61
CA GLU A 86 -30.12 0.87 -3.50
C GLU A 86 -29.06 1.31 -2.51
N TRP A 87 -28.13 0.39 -2.23
CA TRP A 87 -26.99 0.65 -1.36
C TRP A 87 -26.22 1.90 -1.80
N GLN A 88 -25.97 2.77 -0.84
CA GLN A 88 -25.21 4.00 -1.00
C GLN A 88 -24.02 4.01 -0.05
N HIS A 89 -23.01 4.80 -0.41
CA HIS A 89 -21.77 4.95 0.33
C HIS A 89 -21.64 6.40 0.78
N VAL A 90 -21.23 6.60 2.02
CA VAL A 90 -20.81 7.89 2.56
C VAL A 90 -19.48 7.72 3.28
N ALA A 91 -18.64 8.75 3.28
CA ALA A 91 -17.38 8.72 4.01
C ALA A 91 -17.05 10.06 4.66
N ALA A 92 -16.38 10.03 5.81
CA ALA A 92 -15.95 11.20 6.57
C ALA A 92 -14.44 11.18 6.72
N PHE A 93 -13.75 12.22 6.26
CA PHE A 93 -12.36 12.47 6.64
C PHE A 93 -12.34 13.20 7.98
N VAL A 94 -11.63 12.64 8.94
CA VAL A 94 -11.50 13.19 10.29
C VAL A 94 -10.03 13.47 10.58
N LYS A 95 -9.76 14.70 11.02
CA LYS A 95 -8.44 15.12 11.50
C LYS A 95 -8.50 15.34 13.02
N PRO A 96 -7.99 14.40 13.83
CA PRO A 96 -7.94 14.55 15.27
C PRO A 96 -7.19 15.82 15.69
N THR A 97 -7.67 16.49 16.73
CA THR A 97 -7.02 17.69 17.28
C THR A 97 -6.07 17.38 18.45
N LYS A 98 -6.11 16.15 18.97
CA LYS A 98 -5.31 15.65 20.10
C LYS A 98 -5.09 14.13 19.99
N ALA A 99 -4.28 13.58 20.90
CA ALA A 99 -4.18 12.14 21.10
C ALA A 99 -5.54 11.51 21.44
N PHE A 100 -5.87 10.37 20.85
CA PHE A 100 -7.13 9.64 21.03
C PHE A 100 -6.89 8.15 21.26
N ASN A 101 -7.87 7.50 21.90
CA ASN A 101 -7.78 6.09 22.31
C ASN A 101 -8.82 5.19 21.64
N SER A 102 -9.88 5.77 21.08
CA SER A 102 -10.91 5.04 20.34
C SER A 102 -11.76 5.98 19.51
N ILE A 103 -12.53 5.39 18.58
CA ILE A 103 -13.52 6.07 17.76
C ILE A 103 -14.88 5.41 17.99
N ASP A 104 -15.91 6.22 18.19
CA ASP A 104 -17.30 5.77 18.20
C ASP A 104 -18.00 6.22 16.91
N VAL A 105 -18.72 5.30 16.29
CA VAL A 105 -19.55 5.55 15.11
C VAL A 105 -21.00 5.34 15.49
N TYR A 106 -21.80 6.40 15.37
CA TYR A 106 -23.23 6.36 15.65
C TYR A 106 -24.02 6.31 14.35
N TYR A 107 -24.86 5.29 14.21
CA TYR A 107 -25.81 5.13 13.12
C TYR A 107 -27.15 5.64 13.59
N HIS A 108 -27.55 6.83 13.14
CA HIS A 108 -28.77 7.47 13.56
C HIS A 108 -29.89 7.26 12.56
N TYR A 109 -31.05 6.87 13.09
CA TYR A 109 -32.32 6.86 12.38
C TYR A 109 -33.36 7.51 13.30
N HIS A 110 -33.33 8.86 13.34
CA HIS A 110 -34.04 9.67 14.32
C HIS A 110 -35.29 10.30 13.72
N ASN A 111 -36.42 10.20 14.42
CA ASN A 111 -37.74 10.65 13.96
C ASN A 111 -37.98 10.27 12.48
N GLN A 112 -37.70 9.03 12.14
CA GLN A 112 -37.62 8.58 10.77
C GLN A 112 -38.37 7.25 10.65
N THR A 113 -39.28 7.14 9.68
CA THR A 113 -40.06 5.92 9.44
C THR A 113 -39.36 4.99 8.45
N GLY A 114 -39.88 3.78 8.29
CA GLY A 114 -39.32 2.79 7.35
C GLY A 114 -38.15 2.03 7.97
N THR A 115 -37.42 1.34 7.11
CA THR A 115 -36.41 0.37 7.52
C THR A 115 -35.11 0.66 6.80
N THR A 116 -34.01 0.68 7.54
CA THR A 116 -32.66 0.86 7.01
C THR A 116 -31.76 -0.31 7.41
N TRP A 117 -30.81 -0.61 6.54
CA TRP A 117 -29.72 -1.56 6.77
C TRP A 117 -28.42 -0.80 6.66
N PHE A 118 -27.62 -0.82 7.72
CA PHE A 118 -26.27 -0.27 7.72
C PHE A 118 -25.27 -1.41 7.64
N ASP A 119 -24.18 -1.20 6.91
CA ASP A 119 -22.98 -2.02 7.06
C ASP A 119 -22.06 -1.41 8.12
N ALA A 120 -21.30 -2.26 8.81
CA ALA A 120 -20.33 -1.79 9.79
C ALA A 120 -19.29 -0.89 9.12
N ALA A 121 -18.99 0.24 9.75
CA ALA A 121 -18.11 1.26 9.22
C ALA A 121 -16.68 0.74 9.21
N ARG A 122 -15.99 1.07 8.13
CA ARG A 122 -14.59 0.75 7.89
C ARG A 122 -13.76 1.99 8.13
N LEU A 123 -12.64 1.84 8.84
CA LEU A 123 -11.70 2.92 9.11
C LEU A 123 -10.40 2.67 8.35
N GLU A 124 -9.95 3.70 7.64
CA GLU A 124 -8.66 3.74 6.96
C GLU A 124 -7.84 4.90 7.53
N ILE A 125 -6.59 4.65 7.91
CA ILE A 125 -5.67 5.74 8.30
C ILE A 125 -5.31 6.54 7.04
N GLY A 126 -5.48 7.86 7.11
CA GLY A 126 -5.31 8.77 5.98
C GLY A 126 -6.60 9.05 5.22
N THR A 127 -6.45 9.50 3.97
CA THR A 127 -7.54 9.81 3.04
C THR A 127 -7.86 8.60 2.17
N SER A 128 -9.13 8.23 2.02
CA SER A 128 -9.56 7.25 1.03
C SER A 128 -9.84 7.89 -0.33
N ILE A 129 -9.63 7.13 -1.41
CA ILE A 129 -10.05 7.49 -2.77
C ILE A 129 -11.58 7.35 -2.86
N THR A 130 -12.25 8.38 -3.38
CA THR A 130 -13.72 8.41 -3.55
C THR A 130 -14.15 8.17 -4.98
N SER A 131 -13.32 8.54 -5.96
CA SER A 131 -13.66 8.32 -7.36
C SER A 131 -12.41 8.17 -8.22
N ASN A 132 -12.57 7.32 -9.23
CA ASN A 132 -11.67 7.18 -10.36
C ASN A 132 -12.38 7.72 -11.59
N THR A 133 -11.66 8.48 -12.40
CA THR A 133 -12.06 8.81 -13.77
C THR A 133 -11.16 8.05 -14.72
N TYR A 134 -11.73 7.59 -15.82
CA TYR A 134 -11.03 6.82 -16.83
C TYR A 134 -10.92 7.63 -18.13
N ASP A 135 -9.98 7.25 -18.97
CA ASP A 135 -9.92 7.71 -20.35
C ASP A 135 -11.19 7.32 -21.14
N THR A 136 -11.36 7.85 -22.34
CA THR A 136 -12.53 7.60 -23.18
C THR A 136 -12.73 6.10 -23.49
N GLY A 137 -11.64 5.32 -23.50
CA GLY A 137 -11.68 3.88 -23.71
C GLY A 137 -12.01 3.06 -22.46
N GLY A 138 -12.02 3.67 -21.26
CA GLY A 138 -12.21 2.96 -19.99
C GLY A 138 -11.03 2.08 -19.57
N ASN A 139 -9.88 2.20 -20.25
CA ASN A 139 -8.71 1.35 -20.06
C ASN A 139 -7.80 1.85 -18.94
N TYR A 140 -7.68 3.18 -18.79
CA TYR A 140 -6.71 3.79 -17.90
C TYR A 140 -7.36 4.81 -16.97
N VAL A 141 -7.01 4.74 -15.68
CA VAL A 141 -7.40 5.77 -14.71
C VAL A 141 -6.62 7.06 -14.99
N THR A 142 -7.32 8.13 -15.38
CA THR A 142 -6.76 9.45 -15.70
C THR A 142 -6.77 10.39 -14.52
N SER A 143 -7.59 10.13 -13.51
CA SER A 143 -7.61 10.93 -12.28
C SER A 143 -8.25 10.16 -11.13
N ILE A 144 -7.64 10.29 -9.95
CA ILE A 144 -8.21 9.84 -8.68
C ILE A 144 -8.47 11.06 -7.81
N LYS A 145 -9.60 11.03 -7.11
CA LYS A 145 -10.00 12.08 -6.18
C LYS A 145 -10.23 11.47 -4.80
N ASP A 146 -9.71 12.11 -3.75
CA ASP A 146 -9.94 11.69 -2.37
C ASP A 146 -11.20 12.34 -1.76
N GLN A 147 -11.50 12.02 -0.51
CA GLN A 147 -12.64 12.59 0.24
C GLN A 147 -12.52 14.10 0.49
N LEU A 148 -11.29 14.64 0.46
CA LEU A 148 -11.04 16.07 0.61
C LEU A 148 -11.12 16.83 -0.72
N GLY A 149 -11.37 16.12 -1.82
CA GLY A 149 -11.40 16.67 -3.16
C GLY A 149 -10.01 16.90 -3.78
N ASN A 150 -8.94 16.48 -3.09
CA ASN A 150 -7.61 16.47 -3.66
C ASN A 150 -7.61 15.51 -4.84
N THR A 151 -7.05 15.96 -5.95
CA THR A 151 -7.07 15.22 -7.21
C THR A 151 -5.64 14.93 -7.66
N VAL A 152 -5.34 13.68 -7.98
CA VAL A 152 -4.09 13.28 -8.65
C VAL A 152 -4.44 12.97 -10.10
N LEU A 153 -3.75 13.60 -11.04
CA LEU A 153 -3.96 13.38 -12.48
C LEU A 153 -2.85 12.50 -13.04
N PHE A 154 -3.22 11.65 -14.01
CA PHE A 154 -2.33 10.76 -14.74
C PHE A 154 -2.42 11.04 -16.24
N GLY A 155 -1.27 11.10 -16.91
CA GLY A 155 -1.17 11.12 -18.36
C GLY A 155 -0.59 9.81 -18.88
N TYR A 156 -1.00 9.40 -20.07
CA TYR A 156 -0.53 8.19 -20.76
C TYR A 156 -0.19 8.51 -22.21
N ASP A 157 0.69 7.72 -22.81
CA ASP A 157 0.89 7.71 -24.27
C ASP A 157 -0.09 6.74 -24.95
N GLU A 158 -0.01 6.65 -26.28
CA GLU A 158 -0.94 5.84 -27.11
C GLU A 158 -0.86 4.34 -26.84
N VAL A 159 0.24 3.85 -26.27
CA VAL A 159 0.44 2.43 -25.95
C VAL A 159 0.28 2.13 -24.46
N GLY A 160 -0.17 3.12 -23.68
CA GLY A 160 -0.54 2.97 -22.28
C GLY A 160 0.60 3.18 -21.28
N ASN A 161 1.78 3.66 -21.70
CA ASN A 161 2.81 4.03 -20.75
C ASN A 161 2.41 5.34 -20.04
N ARG A 162 2.54 5.38 -18.72
CA ARG A 162 2.23 6.59 -17.94
C ARG A 162 3.30 7.66 -18.17
N THR A 163 2.93 8.78 -18.78
CA THR A 163 3.82 9.91 -19.12
C THR A 163 3.87 10.99 -18.05
N SER A 164 2.86 11.09 -17.18
CA SER A 164 2.88 12.07 -16.10
C SER A 164 2.04 11.68 -14.88
N ILE A 165 2.43 12.21 -13.73
CA ILE A 165 1.65 12.24 -12.49
C ILE A 165 1.65 13.68 -12.00
N LYS A 166 0.48 14.29 -11.82
CA LYS A 166 0.32 15.62 -11.21
C LYS A 166 -0.32 15.48 -9.84
N ASP A 167 0.37 15.93 -8.81
CA ASP A 167 -0.12 15.91 -7.43
C ASP A 167 -1.22 16.97 -7.20
N PRO A 168 -1.95 16.92 -6.06
CA PRO A 168 -3.02 17.89 -5.77
C PRO A 168 -2.53 19.33 -5.60
N LYS A 169 -1.22 19.54 -5.43
CA LYS A 169 -0.58 20.85 -5.35
C LYS A 169 -0.14 21.36 -6.73
N GLY A 170 -0.47 20.64 -7.80
CA GLY A 170 -0.14 20.97 -9.18
C GLY A 170 1.29 20.60 -9.59
N LYS A 171 2.07 19.97 -8.72
CA LYS A 171 3.45 19.56 -9.04
C LYS A 171 3.43 18.29 -9.89
N THR A 172 4.24 18.28 -10.94
CA THR A 172 4.21 17.22 -11.95
C THR A 172 5.51 16.44 -11.96
N THR A 173 5.42 15.12 -11.90
CA THR A 173 6.50 14.20 -12.26
C THR A 173 6.20 13.66 -13.65
N SER A 174 7.19 13.69 -14.55
CA SER A 174 7.05 13.25 -15.95
C SER A 174 7.95 12.08 -16.26
N PHE A 175 7.51 11.23 -17.18
CA PHE A 175 8.17 9.99 -17.59
C PHE A 175 8.31 9.98 -19.12
N THR A 176 9.47 9.55 -19.61
CA THR A 176 9.74 9.42 -21.05
C THR A 176 10.23 8.02 -21.35
N TYR A 177 9.79 7.47 -22.48
CA TYR A 177 10.07 6.11 -22.91
C TYR A 177 10.77 6.11 -24.26
N ASP A 178 11.57 5.07 -24.55
CA ASP A 178 12.08 4.81 -25.89
C ASP A 178 11.03 4.09 -26.77
N GLY A 179 11.34 3.86 -28.05
CA GLY A 179 10.46 3.14 -28.96
C GLY A 179 10.22 1.66 -28.63
N ARG A 180 10.89 1.11 -27.61
CA ARG A 180 10.66 -0.24 -27.06
C ARG A 180 9.84 -0.19 -25.76
N ASN A 181 9.28 0.97 -25.41
CA ASN A 181 8.55 1.22 -24.17
C ASN A 181 9.39 1.09 -22.89
N LEU A 182 10.71 1.29 -22.99
CA LEU A 182 11.59 1.31 -21.82
C LEU A 182 11.72 2.74 -21.29
N LEU A 183 11.55 2.92 -19.97
CA LEU A 183 11.63 4.21 -19.30
C LEU A 183 13.05 4.79 -19.41
N THR A 184 13.24 5.86 -20.17
CA THR A 184 14.55 6.51 -20.37
C THR A 184 14.79 7.71 -19.48
N LYS A 185 13.72 8.38 -19.01
CA LYS A 185 13.84 9.60 -18.20
C LYS A 185 12.69 9.77 -17.23
N VAL A 186 13.02 10.21 -16.01
CA VAL A 186 12.08 10.71 -15.01
C VAL A 186 12.48 12.13 -14.67
N THR A 187 11.54 13.07 -14.76
CA THR A 187 11.70 14.44 -14.28
C THR A 187 10.79 14.63 -13.08
N ASP A 188 11.36 14.81 -11.89
CA ASP A 188 10.58 14.96 -10.67
C ASP A 188 9.91 16.34 -10.54
N ALA A 189 9.03 16.48 -9.55
CA ALA A 189 8.33 17.72 -9.22
C ALA A 189 9.25 18.94 -8.91
N LYS A 190 10.52 18.70 -8.61
CA LYS A 190 11.56 19.73 -8.36
C LYS A 190 12.45 19.96 -9.59
N GLN A 191 12.08 19.42 -10.75
CA GLN A 191 12.84 19.45 -12.01
C GLN A 191 14.16 18.66 -11.96
N GLY A 192 14.34 17.79 -10.97
CA GLY A 192 15.44 16.84 -10.93
C GLY A 192 15.25 15.76 -11.99
N VAL A 193 16.30 15.49 -12.79
CA VAL A 193 16.25 14.54 -13.90
C VAL A 193 17.03 13.27 -13.57
N THR A 194 16.35 12.12 -13.57
CA THR A 194 17.02 10.81 -13.57
C THR A 194 16.90 10.19 -14.96
N SER A 195 17.99 9.69 -15.52
CA SER A 195 18.03 9.11 -16.86
C SER A 195 18.52 7.67 -16.83
N TYR A 196 18.04 6.84 -17.76
CA TYR A 196 18.33 5.42 -17.84
C TYR A 196 18.81 5.04 -19.25
N GLY A 197 19.87 4.25 -19.32
CA GLY A 197 20.36 3.64 -20.55
C GLY A 197 20.12 2.15 -20.55
N TYR A 198 19.98 1.56 -21.74
CA TYR A 198 19.67 0.15 -21.93
C TYR A 198 20.52 -0.46 -23.05
N ASP A 199 20.81 -1.74 -22.95
CA ASP A 199 21.38 -2.52 -24.06
C ASP A 199 20.28 -2.98 -25.05
N GLY A 200 20.69 -3.74 -26.07
CA GLY A 200 19.77 -4.28 -27.08
C GLY A 200 18.75 -5.28 -26.53
N ASN A 201 19.07 -5.98 -25.45
CA ASN A 201 18.21 -6.95 -24.79
C ASN A 201 17.24 -6.29 -23.79
N GLY A 202 17.37 -4.99 -23.57
CA GLY A 202 16.54 -4.23 -22.63
C GLY A 202 17.06 -4.26 -21.19
N ASN A 203 18.29 -4.74 -20.97
CA ASN A 203 18.92 -4.64 -19.65
C ASN A 203 19.39 -3.20 -19.43
N ARG A 204 19.16 -2.66 -18.24
CA ARG A 204 19.53 -1.28 -17.91
C ARG A 204 21.04 -1.17 -17.70
N THR A 205 21.76 -0.52 -18.60
CA THR A 205 23.22 -0.34 -18.53
C THR A 205 23.64 0.87 -17.71
N THR A 206 22.79 1.89 -17.59
CA THR A 206 23.13 3.11 -16.82
C THR A 206 21.94 3.67 -16.04
N VAL A 207 22.26 4.30 -14.91
CA VAL A 207 21.38 5.21 -14.17
C VAL A 207 22.19 6.48 -13.92
N THR A 208 21.69 7.62 -14.38
CA THR A 208 22.26 8.94 -14.07
C THR A 208 21.27 9.68 -13.19
N ASP A 209 21.65 9.99 -11.96
CA ASP A 209 20.78 10.72 -11.03
C ASP A 209 20.71 12.22 -11.35
N ALA A 210 19.82 12.95 -10.64
CA ALA A 210 19.65 14.39 -10.82
C ALA A 210 20.87 15.24 -10.49
N LYS A 211 21.88 14.68 -9.81
CA LYS A 211 23.17 15.33 -9.53
C LYS A 211 24.24 15.00 -10.57
N GLY A 212 23.91 14.18 -11.58
CA GLY A 212 24.84 13.73 -12.61
C GLY A 212 25.69 12.53 -12.19
N ASN A 213 25.40 11.90 -11.05
CA ASN A 213 26.12 10.70 -10.63
C ASN A 213 25.68 9.50 -11.48
N VAL A 214 26.65 8.81 -12.08
CA VAL A 214 26.39 7.69 -12.99
C VAL A 214 26.70 6.36 -12.30
N THR A 215 25.71 5.47 -12.28
CA THR A 215 25.90 4.04 -11.94
C THR A 215 25.80 3.23 -13.22
N LYS A 216 26.75 2.32 -13.45
CA LYS A 216 26.79 1.45 -14.64
C LYS A 216 26.57 -0.01 -14.26
N TYR A 217 25.93 -0.75 -15.15
CA TYR A 217 25.63 -2.16 -15.01
C TYR A 217 26.13 -2.88 -16.27
N ASP A 218 26.96 -3.90 -16.08
CA ASP A 218 27.35 -4.82 -17.14
C ASP A 218 26.64 -6.16 -16.91
N TYR A 219 26.37 -6.86 -17.99
CA TYR A 219 25.65 -8.14 -18.00
C TYR A 219 26.48 -9.20 -18.70
N ASN A 220 26.34 -10.46 -18.28
CA ASN A 220 26.95 -11.61 -18.98
C ASN A 220 26.06 -12.09 -20.14
N GLU A 221 26.50 -13.13 -20.85
CA GLU A 221 25.76 -13.71 -21.99
C GLU A 221 24.37 -14.27 -21.63
N PHE A 222 24.08 -14.49 -20.35
CA PHE A 222 22.79 -14.96 -19.85
C PHE A 222 21.87 -13.81 -19.39
N ASN A 223 22.23 -12.55 -19.65
CA ASN A 223 21.54 -11.34 -19.17
C ASN A 223 21.50 -11.23 -17.64
N LEU A 224 22.45 -11.83 -16.93
CA LEU A 224 22.63 -11.65 -15.49
C LEU A 224 23.65 -10.54 -15.24
N ALA A 225 23.40 -9.69 -14.25
CA ALA A 225 24.27 -8.56 -13.94
C ALA A 225 25.64 -9.07 -13.47
N SER A 226 26.69 -8.88 -14.27
CA SER A 226 28.04 -9.35 -13.97
C SER A 226 28.87 -8.31 -13.23
N LYS A 227 28.51 -7.03 -13.34
CA LYS A 227 29.25 -5.93 -12.71
C LYS A 227 28.37 -4.72 -12.46
N ILE A 228 28.57 -4.07 -11.31
CA ILE A 228 27.99 -2.77 -10.98
C ILE A 228 29.14 -1.82 -10.65
N THR A 229 29.19 -0.68 -11.34
CA THR A 229 30.15 0.39 -11.07
C THR A 229 29.38 1.60 -10.52
N ASN A 230 29.68 1.99 -9.28
CA ASN A 230 29.03 3.15 -8.66
C ASN A 230 29.66 4.48 -9.13
N PRO A 231 29.09 5.63 -8.74
CA PRO A 231 29.61 6.94 -9.15
C PRO A 231 31.03 7.26 -8.65
N LEU A 232 31.47 6.58 -7.59
CA LEU A 232 32.83 6.68 -7.05
C LEU A 232 33.80 5.70 -7.74
N THR A 233 33.40 5.12 -8.87
CA THR A 233 34.14 4.11 -9.65
C THR A 233 34.42 2.80 -8.91
N GLN A 234 33.77 2.58 -7.76
CA GLN A 234 33.87 1.34 -7.03
C GLN A 234 33.06 0.26 -7.73
N VAL A 235 33.61 -0.94 -7.79
CA VAL A 235 33.07 -2.04 -8.56
C VAL A 235 32.64 -3.18 -7.64
N ILE A 236 31.42 -3.68 -7.86
CA ILE A 236 30.96 -4.97 -7.36
C ILE A 236 30.85 -5.92 -8.55
N GLN A 237 31.37 -7.14 -8.44
CA GLN A 237 31.31 -8.15 -9.49
C GLN A 237 30.55 -9.39 -9.04
N PHE A 238 29.87 -10.03 -9.98
CA PHE A 238 29.08 -11.22 -9.77
C PHE A 238 29.49 -12.30 -10.77
N GLU A 239 29.60 -13.53 -10.30
CA GLU A 239 29.76 -14.71 -11.15
C GLU A 239 28.57 -15.64 -10.91
N TYR A 240 28.16 -16.35 -11.96
CA TYR A 240 27.03 -17.26 -11.96
C TYR A 240 27.40 -18.59 -12.59
N ASP A 241 26.75 -19.66 -12.17
CA ASP A 241 26.76 -20.92 -12.92
C ASP A 241 25.72 -20.89 -14.06
N ARG A 242 25.67 -21.97 -14.85
CA ARG A 242 24.74 -22.11 -15.98
C ARG A 242 23.26 -22.22 -15.57
N ASN A 243 23.00 -22.53 -14.30
CA ASN A 243 21.65 -22.57 -13.74
C ASN A 243 21.21 -21.20 -13.22
N GLY A 244 22.08 -20.18 -13.30
CA GLY A 244 21.80 -18.82 -12.86
C GLY A 244 22.03 -18.61 -11.37
N ASN A 245 22.60 -19.57 -10.64
CA ASN A 245 22.93 -19.35 -9.25
C ASN A 245 24.17 -18.47 -9.14
N GLN A 246 24.14 -17.48 -8.25
CA GLN A 246 25.29 -16.63 -7.98
C GLN A 246 26.36 -17.44 -7.22
N THR A 247 27.45 -17.77 -7.89
CA THR A 247 28.57 -18.52 -7.33
C THR A 247 29.58 -17.63 -6.65
N LYS A 248 29.63 -16.33 -6.98
CA LYS A 248 30.58 -15.39 -6.39
C LYS A 248 30.10 -13.96 -6.41
N LEU A 249 30.44 -13.22 -5.37
CA LEU A 249 30.27 -11.79 -5.19
C LEU A 249 31.60 -11.21 -4.74
N VAL A 250 32.13 -10.22 -5.46
CA VAL A 250 33.37 -9.52 -5.10
C VAL A 250 33.05 -8.07 -4.81
N TYR A 251 33.41 -7.61 -3.61
CA TYR A 251 33.26 -6.23 -3.17
C TYR A 251 34.43 -5.35 -3.65
N PRO A 252 34.30 -4.00 -3.62
CA PRO A 252 35.30 -3.10 -4.18
C PRO A 252 36.71 -3.23 -3.60
N LYS A 253 36.85 -3.76 -2.38
CA LYS A 253 38.13 -3.97 -1.70
C LYS A 253 38.74 -5.35 -1.94
N GLY A 254 38.10 -6.18 -2.77
CA GLY A 254 38.54 -7.55 -3.08
C GLY A 254 37.98 -8.62 -2.15
N ASP A 255 37.32 -8.24 -1.05
CA ASP A 255 36.56 -9.19 -0.23
C ASP A 255 35.52 -9.91 -1.09
N ALA A 256 35.43 -11.22 -0.94
CA ALA A 256 34.58 -12.06 -1.76
C ALA A 256 33.74 -13.02 -0.91
N ILE A 257 32.49 -13.20 -1.32
CA ILE A 257 31.63 -14.26 -0.85
C ILE A 257 31.41 -15.20 -2.03
N SER A 258 31.62 -16.50 -1.83
CA SER A 258 31.31 -17.50 -2.85
C SER A 258 30.38 -18.58 -2.31
N SER A 259 29.59 -19.15 -3.21
CA SER A 259 28.59 -20.17 -2.92
C SER A 259 28.77 -21.35 -3.86
N THR A 260 28.57 -22.54 -3.33
CA THR A 260 28.60 -23.79 -4.10
C THR A 260 27.26 -24.48 -4.00
N PHE A 261 26.82 -25.08 -5.10
CA PHE A 261 25.54 -25.76 -5.20
C PHE A 261 25.76 -27.25 -5.47
N ASP A 262 24.88 -28.10 -4.96
CA ASP A 262 24.87 -29.52 -5.29
C ASP A 262 24.22 -29.79 -6.67
N GLY A 263 24.23 -31.04 -7.13
CA GLY A 263 23.67 -31.42 -8.42
C GLY A 263 22.15 -31.25 -8.54
N LEU A 264 21.45 -30.94 -7.44
CA LEU A 264 20.02 -30.62 -7.40
C LEU A 264 19.77 -29.11 -7.26
N ASN A 265 20.80 -28.28 -7.51
CA ASN A 265 20.73 -26.83 -7.47
C ASN A 265 20.47 -26.25 -6.07
N ARG A 266 20.88 -26.96 -5.01
CA ARG A 266 20.72 -26.52 -3.61
C ARG A 266 22.05 -26.02 -3.06
N LEU A 267 22.04 -24.95 -2.28
CA LEU A 267 23.23 -24.36 -1.66
C LEU A 267 23.89 -25.37 -0.72
N ASN A 268 25.12 -25.81 -0.98
CA ASN A 268 25.87 -26.77 -0.16
C ASN A 268 27.04 -26.11 0.60
N GLY A 269 27.45 -24.90 0.21
CA GLY A 269 28.52 -24.21 0.91
C GLY A 269 28.56 -22.72 0.65
N THR A 270 28.97 -21.98 1.68
CA THR A 270 29.25 -20.55 1.61
C THR A 270 30.65 -20.29 2.13
N TYR A 271 31.41 -19.45 1.43
CA TYR A 271 32.80 -19.13 1.71
C TYR A 271 32.97 -17.62 1.79
N VAL A 272 33.87 -17.17 2.65
CA VAL A 272 34.31 -15.77 2.74
C VAL A 272 35.80 -15.74 2.50
N ASN A 273 36.24 -15.01 1.48
CA ASN A 273 37.63 -14.92 1.05
C ASN A 273 38.27 -16.31 0.85
N GLY A 274 37.51 -17.24 0.25
CA GLY A 274 37.94 -18.63 0.00
C GLY A 274 37.83 -19.58 1.20
N VAL A 275 37.53 -19.07 2.40
CA VAL A 275 37.39 -19.90 3.62
C VAL A 275 35.93 -20.30 3.81
N LYS A 276 35.65 -21.62 3.87
CA LYS A 276 34.31 -22.14 4.12
C LYS A 276 33.79 -21.60 5.46
N LYS A 277 32.63 -20.95 5.45
CA LYS A 277 31.94 -20.45 6.66
C LYS A 277 30.77 -21.32 7.04
N TRP A 278 30.04 -21.82 6.04
CA TRP A 278 28.85 -22.63 6.26
C TRP A 278 28.81 -23.81 5.28
N GLY A 279 28.34 -24.95 5.76
CA GLY A 279 27.93 -26.11 4.96
C GLY A 279 26.50 -26.50 5.26
N TYR A 280 25.79 -27.03 4.26
CA TYR A 280 24.36 -27.33 4.35
C TYR A 280 24.10 -28.78 3.93
N GLY A 281 23.34 -29.50 4.75
CA GLY A 281 22.90 -30.87 4.48
C GLY A 281 21.41 -30.91 4.18
N TYR A 282 20.99 -31.83 3.30
CA TYR A 282 19.60 -32.01 2.93
C TYR A 282 19.22 -33.49 2.93
N ASP A 283 17.94 -33.77 3.15
CA ASP A 283 17.38 -35.10 2.89
C ASP A 283 17.06 -35.31 1.39
N ALA A 284 16.53 -36.49 1.08
CA ALA A 284 16.13 -36.87 -0.28
C ALA A 284 14.92 -36.05 -0.81
N ASN A 285 14.12 -35.48 0.08
CA ASN A 285 12.96 -34.66 -0.27
C ASN A 285 13.31 -33.18 -0.45
N GLY A 286 14.55 -32.78 -0.11
CA GLY A 286 15.01 -31.39 -0.22
C GLY A 286 14.90 -30.57 1.06
N ASN A 287 14.51 -31.17 2.19
CA ASN A 287 14.47 -30.47 3.46
C ASN A 287 15.88 -30.29 4.02
N LEU A 288 16.16 -29.11 4.60
CA LEU A 288 17.46 -28.75 5.17
C LEU A 288 17.70 -29.49 6.49
N THR A 289 18.49 -30.55 6.50
CA THR A 289 18.73 -31.37 7.70
C THR A 289 19.89 -30.86 8.56
N SER A 290 20.82 -30.07 8.01
CA SER A 290 21.92 -29.51 8.81
C SER A 290 22.48 -28.19 8.28
N VAL A 291 22.97 -27.38 9.22
CA VAL A 291 23.82 -26.20 8.94
C VAL A 291 25.03 -26.28 9.85
N ALA A 292 26.22 -26.36 9.27
CA ALA A 292 27.48 -26.48 10.00
C ALA A 292 28.38 -25.26 9.76
N ASP A 293 28.99 -24.72 10.82
CA ASP A 293 30.00 -23.67 10.71
C ASP A 293 31.38 -24.23 10.29
N ALA A 294 32.34 -23.32 10.07
CA ALA A 294 33.72 -23.66 9.70
C ALA A 294 34.46 -24.54 10.71
N SER A 295 34.03 -24.52 11.98
CA SER A 295 34.62 -25.26 13.10
C SER A 295 33.95 -26.62 13.32
N GLY A 296 32.96 -26.97 12.49
CA GLY A 296 32.21 -28.22 12.57
C GLY A 296 31.04 -28.20 13.55
N ASN A 297 30.71 -27.04 14.16
CA ASN A 297 29.52 -26.94 14.99
C ASN A 297 28.28 -26.95 14.08
N ALA A 298 27.43 -27.95 14.27
CA ALA A 298 26.25 -28.14 13.43
C ALA A 298 24.95 -27.95 14.23
N ARG A 299 23.97 -27.30 13.60
CA ARG A 299 22.56 -27.39 13.98
C ARG A 299 21.87 -28.38 13.05
N THR A 300 21.11 -29.30 13.61
CA THR A 300 20.36 -30.30 12.85
C THR A 300 18.86 -30.08 13.01
N PHE A 301 18.13 -30.40 11.95
CA PHE A 301 16.68 -30.26 11.88
C PHE A 301 16.07 -31.62 11.52
N VAL A 302 14.95 -31.96 12.17
CA VAL A 302 14.18 -33.17 11.90
C VAL A 302 12.79 -32.72 11.46
N TYR A 303 12.33 -33.27 10.34
CA TYR A 303 11.04 -32.99 9.71
C TYR A 303 10.19 -34.25 9.66
#